data_AF-A0A7S2RUK5-F1
#
_entry.id   AF-A0A7S2RUK5-F1
#
_cell.length_a   1.000
_cell.length_b   1.000
_cell.length_c   1.000
_cell.angle_alpha   90.00
_cell.angle_beta   90.00
_cell.angle_gamma   90.00
#
_symmetry.space_group_name_H-M   'P 1'
#
loop_
_entity.id
_entity.type
_entity.pdbx_description
1 polymer ?
#
loop_
_entity_poly.entity_id
_entity_poly.type
_entity_poly.pdbx_seq_one_letter_code
_entity_poly.pdbx_strand_id
1 'polypeptide(L)'
;AGGAAALVARRVITGGTRRVLSTSVGSGQRFELTRQVWPLVWKYLNSLEDESIPVVRFRTPDELRAEFAKTGVALPFGAEETPADQAQLVDACQAILDFSVRSGNPLFNNQLYGAADPVGILG
;
A
#
# COMPACT_ATOMS: atom_id res chain seq x y z
N ALA A 1 -2.50 -30.86 -16.54
CA ALA A 1 -2.00 -31.37 -15.26
C ALA A 1 -1.61 -30.17 -14.41
N GLY A 2 -2.41 -29.68 -13.46
CA GLY A 2 -2.94 -30.39 -12.30
C GLY A 2 -2.13 -29.99 -11.06
N GLY A 3 -2.00 -28.68 -10.79
CA GLY A 3 -1.22 -28.15 -9.66
C GLY A 3 -2.05 -28.14 -8.39
N ALA A 4 -1.71 -29.01 -7.43
CA ALA A 4 -2.41 -29.15 -6.16
C ALA A 4 -2.32 -27.87 -5.31
N ALA A 5 -3.47 -27.32 -4.94
CA ALA A 5 -3.57 -26.23 -3.97
C ALA A 5 -3.23 -26.75 -2.57
N ALA A 6 -2.26 -26.14 -1.90
CA ALA A 6 -1.94 -26.43 -0.51
C ALA A 6 -3.01 -25.83 0.42
N LEU A 7 -3.80 -26.69 1.07
CA LEU A 7 -4.84 -26.32 2.01
C LEU A 7 -4.23 -26.16 3.42
N VAL A 8 -4.03 -24.94 3.88
CA VAL A 8 -3.62 -24.69 5.27
C VAL A 8 -4.88 -24.39 6.09
N ALA A 9 -5.42 -25.41 6.76
CA ALA A 9 -6.55 -25.26 7.65
C ALA A 9 -6.07 -24.89 9.06
N ARG A 10 -6.29 -23.64 9.49
CA ARG A 10 -6.14 -23.26 10.92
C ARG A 10 -7.42 -23.65 11.67
N ARG A 11 -7.28 -24.48 12.71
CA ARG A 11 -8.36 -24.88 13.62
C ARG A 11 -8.61 -23.77 14.64
N VAL A 12 -9.77 -23.14 14.59
CA VAL A 12 -10.31 -22.36 15.71
C VAL A 12 -11.47 -23.16 16.31
N ILE A 13 -11.33 -23.57 17.56
CA ILE A 13 -12.37 -24.27 18.30
C ILE A 13 -13.11 -23.23 19.13
N THR A 14 -14.22 -22.72 18.61
CA THR A 14 -15.23 -21.99 19.39
C THR A 14 -16.58 -22.65 19.14
N GLY A 15 -17.16 -23.20 20.22
CA GLY A 15 -18.56 -23.58 20.35
C GLY A 15 -19.29 -24.12 19.11
N GLY A 16 -19.33 -25.45 18.97
CA GLY A 16 -20.53 -26.15 18.49
C GLY A 16 -20.93 -26.09 17.02
N THR A 17 -20.26 -25.35 16.14
CA THR A 17 -20.61 -25.39 14.69
C THR A 17 -19.34 -25.40 13.82
N ARG A 18 -19.09 -26.53 13.14
CA ARG A 18 -17.98 -26.68 12.20
C ARG A 18 -18.20 -25.78 10.97
N ARG A 19 -17.56 -24.61 10.91
CA ARG A 19 -17.30 -23.93 9.64
C ARG A 19 -15.87 -24.20 9.22
N VAL A 20 -15.72 -24.91 8.11
CA VAL A 20 -14.45 -24.99 7.37
C VAL A 20 -14.38 -23.71 6.53
N LEU A 21 -13.62 -22.71 6.97
CA LEU A 21 -13.26 -21.58 6.11
C LEU A 21 -12.14 -22.06 5.20
N SER A 22 -12.50 -22.53 4.00
CA SER A 22 -11.53 -22.81 2.96
C SER A 22 -11.10 -21.51 2.29
N THR A 23 -10.00 -20.90 2.74
CA THR A 23 -9.35 -19.83 1.97
C THR A 23 -8.44 -20.48 0.94
N SER A 24 -9.00 -20.88 -0.21
CA SER A 24 -8.19 -21.21 -1.38
C SER A 24 -7.65 -19.91 -1.98
N VAL A 25 -6.49 -19.45 -1.52
CA VAL A 25 -5.79 -18.34 -2.18
C VAL A 25 -5.17 -18.90 -3.46
N GLY A 26 -5.88 -18.74 -4.58
CA GLY A 26 -5.40 -19.13 -5.90
C GLY A 26 -4.05 -18.45 -6.18
N SER A 27 -3.12 -19.16 -6.80
CA SER A 27 -1.77 -18.65 -7.12
C SER A 27 -1.79 -17.34 -7.92
N GLY A 28 -2.87 -17.06 -8.68
CA GLY A 28 -3.08 -15.81 -9.39
C GLY A 28 -3.49 -14.60 -8.53
N GLN A 29 -4.10 -14.80 -7.36
CA GLN A 29 -4.50 -13.71 -6.46
C GLN A 29 -3.36 -13.16 -5.61
N ARG A 30 -2.28 -13.93 -5.42
CA ARG A 30 -1.20 -13.60 -4.46
C ARG A 30 -0.44 -12.31 -4.78
N PHE A 31 -0.46 -11.86 -6.03
CA PHE A 31 0.27 -10.67 -6.48
C PHE A 31 -0.64 -9.60 -7.10
N GLU A 32 -1.96 -9.76 -6.99
CA GLU A 32 -2.90 -8.90 -7.70
C GLU A 32 -2.85 -7.46 -7.18
N LEU A 33 -2.78 -7.28 -5.86
CA LEU A 33 -2.55 -5.96 -5.26
C LEU A 33 -1.23 -5.35 -5.73
N THR A 34 -0.14 -6.12 -5.71
CA THR A 34 1.18 -5.64 -6.15
C THR A 34 1.16 -5.19 -7.62
N ARG A 35 0.44 -5.91 -8.49
CA ARG A 35 0.27 -5.52 -9.91
C ARG A 35 -0.49 -4.21 -10.07
N GLN A 36 -1.46 -3.94 -9.20
CA GLN A 36 -2.25 -2.70 -9.25
C GLN A 36 -1.51 -1.51 -8.65
N VAL A 37 -0.70 -1.73 -7.60
CA VAL A 37 0.10 -0.68 -6.96
C VAL A 37 1.35 -0.32 -7.78
N TRP A 38 1.94 -1.30 -8.49
CA TRP A 38 3.19 -1.08 -9.23
C TRP A 38 3.15 0.09 -10.23
N PRO A 39 2.11 0.28 -11.06
CA PRO A 39 2.00 1.45 -11.93
C PRO A 39 2.05 2.79 -11.18
N LEU A 40 1.52 2.85 -9.95
CA LEU A 40 1.55 4.06 -9.12
C LEU A 40 2.97 4.36 -8.66
N VAL A 41 3.66 3.33 -8.15
CA VAL A 41 5.06 3.43 -7.73
C VAL A 41 5.96 3.79 -8.92
N TRP A 42 5.76 3.13 -10.06
CA TRP A 42 6.51 3.40 -11.28
C TRP A 42 6.33 4.84 -11.74
N LYS A 43 5.09 5.35 -11.78
CA LYS A 43 4.81 6.76 -12.11
C LYS A 43 5.45 7.71 -11.10
N TYR A 44 5.40 7.38 -9.81
CA TYR A 44 6.05 8.18 -8.77
C TYR A 44 7.57 8.26 -8.97
N LEU A 45 8.25 7.13 -9.17
CA LEU A 45 9.70 7.08 -9.39
C LEU A 45 10.13 7.87 -10.64
N ASN A 46 9.42 7.71 -11.76
CA ASN A 46 9.72 8.42 -13.01
C ASN A 46 9.42 9.92 -12.96
N SER A 47 8.81 10.42 -11.88
CA SER A 47 8.50 11.83 -11.70
C SER A 47 9.36 12.50 -10.62
N LEU A 48 10.32 11.80 -10.01
CA LEU A 48 11.11 12.36 -8.90
C LEU A 48 11.98 13.54 -9.34
N GLU A 49 12.55 13.48 -10.55
CA GLU A 49 13.39 14.54 -11.12
C GLU A 49 12.60 15.72 -11.70
N ASP A 50 11.27 15.64 -11.77
CA ASP A 50 10.44 16.74 -12.26
C ASP A 50 10.32 17.85 -11.20
N GLU A 51 11.06 18.95 -11.42
CA GLU A 51 11.09 20.12 -10.56
C GLU A 51 9.78 20.92 -10.55
N SER A 52 8.88 20.70 -11.53
CA SER A 52 7.56 21.33 -11.53
C SER A 52 6.61 20.72 -10.50
N ILE A 53 6.93 19.51 -10.01
CA ILE A 53 6.16 18.81 -8.99
C ILE A 53 6.70 19.22 -7.60
N PRO A 54 5.82 19.65 -6.67
CA PRO A 54 6.27 20.08 -5.35
C PRO A 54 6.94 18.93 -4.58
N VAL A 55 8.05 19.23 -3.90
CA VAL A 55 8.78 18.30 -3.02
C VAL A 55 7.86 17.69 -1.96
N VAL A 56 6.90 18.46 -1.46
CA VAL A 56 5.88 17.98 -0.52
C VAL A 56 4.58 18.72 -0.76
N ARG A 57 3.47 17.99 -0.80
CA ARG A 57 2.12 18.56 -0.74
C ARG A 57 1.72 18.69 0.73
N PHE A 58 2.24 19.72 1.38
CA PHE A 58 2.10 19.88 2.83
C PHE A 58 0.62 19.82 3.27
N ARG A 59 0.39 19.04 4.33
CA ARG A 59 -0.87 18.90 5.04
C ARG A 59 -0.58 18.77 6.52
N THR A 60 -1.44 19.34 7.33
CA THR A 60 -1.45 19.13 8.78
C THR A 60 -1.88 17.68 9.11
N PRO A 61 -1.60 17.19 10.33
CA PRO A 61 -2.02 15.85 10.73
C PRO A 61 -3.53 15.59 10.62
N ASP A 62 -4.36 16.60 10.92
CA ASP A 62 -5.82 16.48 10.80
C ASP A 62 -6.28 16.41 9.33
N GLU A 63 -5.65 17.20 8.46
CA GLU A 63 -5.93 17.11 7.03
C GLU A 63 -5.51 15.75 6.45
N LEU A 64 -4.35 15.20 6.85
CA LEU A 64 -3.94 13.87 6.43
C LEU A 64 -4.92 12.79 6.90
N ARG A 65 -5.39 12.86 8.15
CA ARG A 65 -6.46 11.97 8.65
C ARG A 65 -7.70 12.06 7.78
N ALA A 66 -8.11 13.27 7.39
CA ALA A 66 -9.27 13.48 6.53
C ALA A 66 -9.04 12.95 5.11
N GLU A 67 -7.84 13.08 4.54
CA GLU A 67 -7.52 12.52 3.22
C GLU A 67 -7.54 10.99 3.23
N PHE A 68 -6.96 10.34 4.25
CA PHE A 68 -6.99 8.89 4.39
C PHE A 68 -8.41 8.36 4.66
N ALA A 69 -9.23 9.08 5.43
CA ALA A 69 -10.62 8.67 5.62
C ALA A 69 -11.41 8.55 4.30
N LYS A 70 -11.03 9.31 3.25
CA LYS A 70 -11.67 9.23 1.91
C LYS A 70 -11.33 7.94 1.16
N THR A 71 -10.23 7.26 1.48
CA THR A 71 -9.84 6.00 0.83
C THR A 71 -10.57 4.78 1.43
N GLY A 72 -11.31 4.98 2.53
CA GLY A 72 -11.90 3.90 3.30
C GLY A 72 -10.90 3.17 4.20
N VAL A 73 -9.63 3.60 4.23
CA VAL A 73 -8.58 3.08 5.12
C VAL A 73 -8.15 4.21 6.05
N ALA A 74 -8.72 4.25 7.25
CA ALA A 74 -8.39 5.26 8.23
C ALA A 74 -6.96 5.04 8.79
N LEU A 75 -6.28 6.11 9.20
CA LEU A 75 -4.96 6.02 9.84
C LEU A 75 -4.97 5.29 11.20
N PRO A 76 -5.94 5.52 12.12
CA PRO A 76 -5.99 4.78 13.38
C PRO A 76 -6.56 3.38 13.16
N PHE A 77 -5.84 2.35 13.62
CA PHE A 77 -6.38 1.00 13.69
C PHE A 77 -7.38 0.85 14.84
N GLY A 78 -8.61 0.45 14.51
CA GLY A 78 -9.64 0.13 15.49
C GLY A 78 -9.60 -1.34 15.92
N ALA A 79 -10.03 -1.64 17.15
CA ALA A 79 -10.12 -3.03 17.63
C ALA A 79 -11.12 -3.90 16.84
N GLU A 80 -12.13 -3.28 16.24
CA GLU A 80 -13.23 -3.93 15.49
C GLU A 80 -13.25 -3.47 14.01
N GLU A 81 -12.09 -3.14 13.45
CA GLU A 81 -12.01 -2.62 12.09
C GLU A 81 -12.24 -3.73 11.06
N THR A 82 -13.07 -3.42 10.06
CA THR A 82 -13.34 -4.35 8.97
C THR A 82 -12.11 -4.40 8.05
N PRO A 83 -11.70 -5.59 7.56
CA PRO A 83 -10.61 -5.67 6.61
C PRO A 83 -10.87 -4.78 5.39
N ALA A 84 -9.88 -3.94 5.05
CA ALA A 84 -9.94 -3.15 3.82
C ALA A 84 -9.98 -4.08 2.60
N ASP A 85 -10.80 -3.73 1.63
CA ASP A 85 -10.78 -4.38 0.34
C ASP A 85 -9.58 -3.93 -0.50
N GLN A 86 -9.39 -4.60 -1.62
CA GLN A 86 -8.22 -4.35 -2.45
C GLN A 86 -8.22 -2.95 -3.09
N ALA A 87 -9.38 -2.41 -3.47
CA ALA A 87 -9.46 -1.09 -4.08
C ALA A 87 -9.11 0.00 -3.06
N GLN A 88 -9.62 -0.13 -1.84
CA GLN A 88 -9.30 0.75 -0.72
C GLN A 88 -7.79 0.78 -0.44
N LEU A 89 -7.11 -0.37 -0.51
CA LEU A 89 -5.65 -0.45 -0.35
C LEU A 89 -4.89 0.26 -1.48
N VAL A 90 -5.35 0.15 -2.73
CA VAL A 90 -4.74 0.86 -3.86
C VAL A 90 -4.91 2.38 -3.71
N ASP A 91 -6.10 2.84 -3.31
CA ASP A 91 -6.37 4.26 -3.07
C ASP A 91 -5.54 4.80 -1.89
N ALA A 92 -5.37 4.00 -0.83
CA ALA A 92 -4.47 4.33 0.27
C ALA A 92 -3.00 4.43 -0.19
N CYS A 93 -2.52 3.51 -1.04
CA CYS A 93 -1.19 3.62 -1.63
C CYS A 93 -1.01 4.89 -2.46
N GLN A 94 -2.01 5.28 -3.24
CA GLN A 94 -1.99 6.53 -3.99
C GLN A 94 -1.90 7.75 -3.05
N ALA A 95 -2.71 7.79 -2.00
CA ALA A 95 -2.66 8.86 -1.00
C ALA A 95 -1.29 8.95 -0.30
N ILE A 96 -0.67 7.81 0.03
CA ILE A 96 0.69 7.77 0.58
C ILE A 96 1.68 8.44 -0.38
N LEU A 97 1.66 8.08 -1.66
CA LEU A 97 2.58 8.63 -2.66
C LEU A 97 2.35 10.13 -2.94
N ASP A 98 1.10 10.59 -2.83
CA ASP A 98 0.74 12.01 -3.06
C ASP A 98 1.18 12.94 -1.93
N PHE A 99 1.09 12.48 -0.67
CA PHE A 99 1.33 13.32 0.50
C PHE A 99 2.69 13.08 1.16
N SER A 100 3.40 12.01 0.81
CA SER A 100 4.76 11.79 1.28
C SER A 100 5.73 12.83 0.72
N VAL A 101 6.79 13.11 1.49
CA VAL A 101 7.89 13.95 1.03
C VAL A 101 8.66 13.22 -0.07
N ARG A 102 8.90 13.90 -1.18
CA ARG A 102 9.65 13.41 -2.33
C ARG A 102 11.16 13.57 -2.08
N SER A 103 11.74 12.71 -1.24
CA SER A 103 13.17 12.78 -0.89
C SER A 103 14.12 12.56 -2.07
N GLY A 104 13.63 11.96 -3.15
CA GLY A 104 14.37 11.81 -4.40
C GLY A 104 14.39 13.06 -5.30
N ASN A 105 13.64 14.11 -4.95
CA ASN A 105 13.56 15.32 -5.76
C ASN A 105 14.83 16.17 -5.64
N PRO A 106 15.35 16.76 -6.73
CA PRO A 106 16.57 17.59 -6.70
C PRO A 106 16.50 18.79 -5.75
N LEU A 107 15.30 19.29 -5.46
CA LEU A 107 15.08 20.43 -4.57
C LEU A 107 14.93 20.02 -3.09
N PHE A 108 14.98 18.73 -2.77
CA PHE A 108 14.95 18.24 -1.40
C PHE A 108 16.31 18.38 -0.71
N ASN A 109 16.45 19.44 0.09
CA ASN A 109 17.70 19.78 0.79
C ASN A 109 17.58 19.72 2.33
N ASN A 110 16.62 18.94 2.85
CA ASN A 110 16.31 18.93 4.28
C ASN A 110 17.22 18.01 5.10
N GLN A 111 17.88 17.04 4.46
CA GLN A 111 18.63 15.98 5.14
C GLN A 111 20.00 15.77 4.48
N LEU A 112 20.89 15.04 5.16
CA LEU A 112 22.20 14.62 4.62
C LEU A 112 22.10 13.51 3.56
N TYR A 113 20.89 13.08 3.23
CA TYR A 113 20.58 12.14 2.17
C TYR A 113 19.45 12.70 1.31
N GLY A 114 19.48 12.34 0.03
CA GLY A 114 18.53 12.77 -0.99
C GLY A 114 18.85 12.06 -2.30
N ALA A 115 18.05 12.33 -3.32
CA ALA A 115 18.05 11.58 -4.58
C ALA A 115 17.64 10.10 -4.41
N ALA A 116 17.07 9.54 -5.47
CA ALA A 116 16.65 8.14 -5.52
C ALA A 116 17.57 7.41 -6.49
N ASP A 117 18.53 6.64 -5.96
CA ASP A 117 19.39 5.80 -6.79
C ASP A 117 18.60 4.59 -7.33
N PRO A 118 18.45 4.45 -8.66
CA PRO A 118 17.67 3.35 -9.24
C PRO A 118 18.23 1.97 -8.88
N VAL A 119 19.55 1.82 -8.76
CA VAL A 119 20.18 0.54 -8.42
C VAL A 119 19.88 0.16 -6.97
N GLY A 120 19.96 1.12 -6.05
CA GLY A 120 19.59 0.95 -4.65
C GLY A 120 18.12 0.63 -4.43
N ILE A 121 17.22 1.08 -5.31
CA ILE A 121 15.79 0.72 -5.28
C ILE A 121 15.54 -0.71 -5.80
N LEU A 122 16.34 -1.19 -6.74
CA LEU A 122 16.20 -2.51 -7.34
C LEU A 122 16.76 -3.64 -6.47
N GLY A 123 17.74 -3.35 -5.61
CA GLY A 123 18.40 -4.31 -4.72
C GLY A 123 17.53 -4.75 -3.55
#